data_AF-A0A2G9NJ89-F1
#
_entry.id   AF-A0A2G9NJ89-F1
#
_cell.length_a   1.000
_cell.length_b   1.000
_cell.length_c   1.000
_cell.angle_alpha   90.00
_cell.angle_beta   90.00
_cell.angle_gamma   90.00
#
_symmetry.space_group_name_H-M   'P 1'
#
loop_
_entity.id
_entity.type
_entity.pdbx_description
1 polymer ?
#
loop_
_entity_poly.entity_id
_entity_poly.type
_entity_poly.pdbx_seq_one_letter_code
_entity_poly.pdbx_strand_id
1 'polypeptide(L)'
;MPTLNWIGKEAVANHDKDVPFRLLKKVKSASVGESSQNLIIHGDNLEALKALMPYYIGKVKCIYIDPPYNTGFEGWTYSDKVNSPKIKKWFESKAKIDSKDLCRHDKWLFV
;
A
#
# COMPACT_ATOMS: atom_id res chain seq x y z
N MET A 1 13.92 -12.32 -21.85
CA MET A 1 13.22 -11.08 -21.45
C MET A 1 14.09 -10.34 -20.45
N PRO A 2 14.25 -9.01 -20.56
CA PRO A 2 14.94 -8.23 -19.53
C PRO A 2 14.18 -8.29 -18.20
N THR A 3 14.90 -8.29 -17.07
CA THR A 3 14.32 -8.28 -15.72
C THR A 3 14.99 -7.22 -14.86
N LEU A 4 14.20 -6.49 -14.06
CA LEU A 4 14.69 -5.55 -13.06
C LEU A 4 14.82 -6.27 -11.72
N ASN A 5 15.99 -6.23 -11.08
CA ASN A 5 16.25 -6.86 -9.79
C ASN A 5 16.82 -5.84 -8.80
N TRP A 6 16.37 -5.89 -7.54
CA TRP A 6 16.83 -5.03 -6.45
C TRP A 6 16.80 -5.78 -5.12
N ILE A 7 17.51 -5.25 -4.13
CA ILE A 7 17.56 -5.82 -2.79
C ILE A 7 16.16 -5.78 -2.15
N GLY A 8 15.67 -6.94 -1.70
CA GLY A 8 14.37 -7.05 -1.04
C GLY A 8 13.18 -7.24 -2.00
N LYS A 9 13.41 -7.40 -3.31
CA LYS A 9 12.37 -7.70 -4.30
C LYS A 9 11.47 -8.87 -3.87
N GLU A 10 12.06 -9.98 -3.45
CA GLU A 10 11.29 -11.16 -3.01
C GLU A 10 10.49 -10.90 -1.74
N ALA A 11 11.01 -10.09 -0.82
CA ALA A 11 10.31 -9.74 0.41
C ALA A 11 9.07 -8.88 0.11
N VAL A 12 9.20 -7.90 -0.79
CA VAL A 12 8.08 -7.06 -1.26
C VAL A 12 7.05 -7.91 -2.01
N ALA A 13 7.49 -8.71 -2.98
CA ALA A 13 6.61 -9.53 -3.82
C ALA A 13 5.81 -10.59 -3.04
N ASN A 14 6.30 -11.01 -1.87
CA ASN A 14 5.61 -11.96 -1.00
C ASN A 14 4.93 -11.30 0.21
N HIS A 15 4.99 -9.97 0.35
CA HIS A 15 4.49 -9.29 1.54
C HIS A 15 2.98 -9.49 1.71
N ASP A 16 2.22 -9.58 0.62
CA ASP A 16 0.78 -9.82 0.65
C ASP A 16 0.42 -11.09 1.45
N LYS A 17 1.28 -12.13 1.41
CA LYS A 17 1.09 -13.40 2.14
C LYS A 17 1.20 -13.22 3.65
N ASP A 18 2.02 -12.27 4.10
CA ASP A 18 2.19 -11.96 5.52
C ASP A 18 1.02 -11.13 6.08
N VAL A 19 0.25 -10.45 5.22
CA VAL A 19 -0.87 -9.60 5.65
C VAL A 19 -2.13 -10.44 5.80
N PRO A 20 -2.71 -10.57 7.01
CA PRO A 20 -3.94 -11.34 7.19
C PRO A 20 -5.13 -10.66 6.50
N PHE A 21 -6.07 -11.46 6.01
CA PHE A 21 -7.35 -10.97 5.55
C PHE A 21 -8.14 -10.31 6.70
N ARG A 22 -8.89 -9.24 6.40
CA ARG A 22 -9.71 -8.53 7.37
C ARG A 22 -11.11 -8.28 6.82
N LEU A 23 -12.09 -8.25 7.71
CA LEU A 23 -13.48 -7.92 7.37
C LEU A 23 -13.69 -6.40 7.40
N LEU A 24 -14.44 -5.89 6.42
CA LEU A 24 -14.88 -4.50 6.42
C LEU A 24 -15.91 -4.28 7.53
N LYS A 25 -15.65 -3.30 8.41
CA LYS A 25 -16.60 -2.89 9.46
C LYS A 25 -17.32 -1.62 9.03
N LYS A 26 -18.65 -1.70 8.90
CA LYS A 26 -19.47 -0.53 8.56
C LYS A 26 -19.51 0.46 9.74
N VAL A 27 -19.19 1.73 9.45
CA VAL A 27 -19.30 2.83 10.40
C VAL A 27 -20.59 3.59 10.11
N LYS A 28 -21.64 3.32 10.89
CA LYS A 28 -22.98 3.88 10.64
C LYS A 28 -23.00 5.41 10.68
N SER A 29 -22.26 6.03 11.58
CA SER A 29 -22.21 7.49 11.74
C SER A 29 -21.58 8.22 10.55
N ALA A 30 -20.73 7.56 9.78
CA ALA A 30 -20.08 8.11 8.58
C ALA A 30 -20.76 7.67 7.28
N SER A 31 -21.86 6.92 7.37
CA SER A 31 -22.58 6.37 6.23
C SER A 31 -23.77 7.26 5.89
N VAL A 32 -23.91 7.60 4.61
CA VAL A 32 -25.03 8.41 4.10
C VAL A 32 -26.31 7.61 3.82
N GLY A 33 -26.37 6.34 4.27
CA GLY A 33 -27.51 5.44 4.09
C GLY A 33 -27.16 4.08 3.46
N GLU A 34 -28.17 3.23 3.27
CA GLU A 34 -28.03 1.87 2.70
C GLU A 34 -28.09 1.84 1.16
N SER A 35 -28.47 2.94 0.51
CA SER A 35 -28.72 3.00 -0.94
C SER A 35 -27.50 3.33 -1.80
N SER A 36 -26.39 3.77 -1.20
CA SER A 36 -25.18 4.14 -1.94
C SER A 36 -24.40 2.89 -2.39
N GLN A 37 -24.00 2.87 -3.66
CA GLN A 37 -23.07 1.87 -4.20
C GLN A 37 -21.59 2.27 -4.01
N ASN A 38 -21.33 3.50 -3.54
CA ASN A 38 -19.98 4.02 -3.32
C ASN A 38 -19.46 3.66 -1.92
N LEU A 39 -18.17 3.35 -1.83
CA LEU A 39 -17.48 2.99 -0.60
C LEU A 39 -16.34 3.97 -0.31
N ILE A 40 -16.22 4.39 0.94
CA ILE A 40 -15.02 5.04 1.48
C ILE A 40 -14.48 4.09 2.55
N ILE A 41 -13.22 3.68 2.40
CA ILE A 41 -12.58 2.72 3.30
C ILE A 41 -11.43 3.42 4.01
N HIS A 42 -11.49 3.42 5.34
CA HIS A 42 -10.39 3.91 6.16
C HIS A 42 -9.56 2.71 6.61
N GLY A 43 -8.30 2.66 6.19
CA GLY A 43 -7.33 1.69 6.64
C GLY A 43 -6.02 1.79 5.88
N ASP A 44 -5.13 0.86 6.16
CA ASP A 44 -3.97 0.60 5.30
C ASP A 44 -4.46 0.07 3.94
N ASN A 45 -3.87 0.55 2.85
CA ASN A 45 -4.33 0.26 1.50
C ASN A 45 -4.21 -1.24 1.16
N LEU A 46 -3.13 -1.91 1.58
CA LEU A 46 -2.94 -3.35 1.34
C LEU A 46 -3.99 -4.17 2.10
N GLU A 47 -4.24 -3.83 3.36
CA GLU A 47 -5.31 -4.47 4.15
C GLU A 47 -6.70 -4.26 3.51
N ALA A 48 -6.98 -3.05 3.04
CA ALA A 48 -8.25 -2.69 2.41
C ALA A 48 -8.46 -3.44 1.08
N LEU A 49 -7.44 -3.50 0.22
CA LEU A 49 -7.49 -4.22 -1.04
C LEU A 49 -7.73 -5.72 -0.80
N LYS A 50 -7.07 -6.32 0.18
CA LYS A 50 -7.32 -7.73 0.56
C LYS A 50 -8.76 -7.96 1.01
N ALA A 51 -9.32 -7.05 1.79
CA ALA A 51 -10.71 -7.12 2.23
C ALA A 51 -11.71 -7.02 1.05
N LEU A 52 -11.36 -6.31 -0.02
CA LEU A 52 -12.20 -6.11 -1.21
C LEU A 52 -12.14 -7.26 -2.21
N MET A 53 -11.10 -8.12 -2.16
CA MET A 53 -10.90 -9.20 -3.13
C MET A 53 -12.15 -10.07 -3.36
N PRO A 54 -12.87 -10.56 -2.33
CA PRO A 54 -14.04 -11.43 -2.53
C PRO A 54 -15.17 -10.78 -3.32
N TYR A 55 -15.24 -9.44 -3.31
CA TYR A 55 -16.36 -8.69 -3.87
C TYR A 55 -16.06 -8.11 -5.25
N TYR A 56 -14.81 -7.66 -5.48
CA TYR A 56 -14.44 -6.81 -6.61
C TYR A 56 -13.36 -7.39 -7.54
N ILE A 57 -12.89 -8.62 -7.31
CA ILE A 57 -11.92 -9.27 -8.21
C ILE A 57 -12.44 -9.31 -9.66
N GLY A 58 -11.63 -8.81 -10.61
CA GLY A 58 -11.99 -8.74 -12.02
C GLY A 58 -13.12 -7.75 -12.37
N LYS A 59 -13.59 -6.93 -11.42
CA LYS A 59 -14.71 -5.98 -11.63
C LYS A 59 -14.28 -4.51 -11.73
N VAL A 60 -13.03 -4.20 -11.37
CA VAL A 60 -12.51 -2.82 -11.38
C VAL A 60 -12.12 -2.43 -12.81
N LYS A 61 -12.77 -1.40 -13.36
CA LYS A 61 -12.53 -0.92 -14.72
C LYS A 61 -11.33 0.04 -14.81
N CYS A 62 -11.11 0.85 -13.78
CA CYS A 62 -10.06 1.87 -13.76
C CYS A 62 -9.57 2.05 -12.32
N ILE A 63 -8.27 2.24 -12.17
CA ILE A 63 -7.61 2.57 -10.91
C ILE A 63 -6.84 3.86 -11.14
N TYR A 64 -7.10 4.85 -10.30
CA TYR A 64 -6.31 6.08 -10.23
C TYR A 64 -5.69 6.16 -8.84
N ILE A 65 -4.36 6.28 -8.80
CA ILE A 65 -3.59 6.41 -7.56
C ILE A 65 -2.60 7.56 -7.70
N ASP A 66 -2.37 8.25 -6.58
CA ASP A 66 -1.37 9.29 -6.43
C ASP A 66 -0.44 8.89 -5.25
N PRO A 67 0.47 7.91 -5.44
CA PRO A 67 1.36 7.45 -4.38
C PRO A 67 2.43 8.51 -4.07
N PRO A 68 3.11 8.45 -2.90
CA PRO A 68 4.26 9.31 -2.66
C PRO A 68 5.34 9.11 -3.73
N TYR A 69 6.00 10.20 -4.13
CA TYR A 69 6.96 10.23 -5.25
C TYR A 69 8.41 10.06 -4.82
N ASN A 70 8.70 10.15 -3.51
CA ASN A 70 10.05 10.07 -2.96
C ASN A 70 11.00 11.19 -3.44
N THR A 71 10.49 12.39 -3.70
CA THR A 71 11.34 13.49 -4.18
C THR A 71 12.32 13.97 -3.11
N GLY A 72 12.07 13.62 -1.84
CA GLY A 72 12.84 14.07 -0.69
C GLY A 72 12.46 15.48 -0.23
N PHE A 73 11.52 16.14 -0.92
CA PHE A 73 11.00 17.46 -0.58
C PHE A 73 9.82 17.34 0.39
N GLU A 74 9.88 18.07 1.52
CA GLU A 74 8.86 18.00 2.58
C GLU A 74 7.81 19.11 2.50
N GLY A 75 7.84 19.96 1.46
CA GLY A 75 6.88 21.05 1.28
C GLY A 75 5.52 20.63 0.70
N TRP A 76 5.26 19.33 0.51
CA TRP A 76 4.01 18.81 -0.04
C TRP A 76 3.10 18.24 1.06
N THR A 77 1.80 18.22 0.81
CA THR A 77 0.76 17.78 1.78
C THR A 77 0.88 16.30 2.17
N TYR A 78 1.56 15.47 1.37
CA TYR A 78 1.81 14.06 1.65
C TYR A 78 3.27 13.82 2.05
N SER A 79 3.48 12.99 3.09
CA SER A 79 4.81 12.61 3.56
C SER A 79 5.56 11.80 2.49
N ASP A 80 6.33 12.50 1.69
CA ASP A 80 7.03 11.97 0.52
C ASP A 80 8.13 10.96 0.87
N LYS A 81 8.56 10.93 2.14
CA LYS A 81 9.56 9.98 2.67
C LYS A 81 8.97 8.66 3.17
N VAL A 82 7.66 8.44 3.01
CA VAL A 82 6.97 7.23 3.50
C VAL A 82 7.28 6.96 4.97
N ASN A 83 7.17 8.00 5.79
CA ASN A 83 7.66 7.96 7.18
C ASN A 83 6.75 7.19 8.15
N SER A 84 5.74 6.48 7.64
CA SER A 84 4.79 5.74 8.46
C SER A 84 5.52 4.77 9.40
N PRO A 85 5.20 4.76 10.71
CA PRO A 85 5.81 3.84 11.66
C PRO A 85 5.67 2.37 11.23
N LYS A 86 4.55 2.02 10.58
CA LYS A 86 4.32 0.66 10.07
C LYS A 86 5.34 0.27 9.00
N ILE A 87 5.59 1.14 8.02
CA ILE A 87 6.49 0.82 6.91
C ILE A 87 7.96 0.82 7.38
N LYS A 88 8.32 1.71 8.30
CA LYS A 88 9.66 1.73 8.92
C LYS A 88 9.94 0.42 9.65
N LYS A 89 8.99 -0.01 10.49
CA LYS A 89 9.07 -1.29 11.20
C LYS A 89 9.13 -2.48 10.23
N TRP A 90 8.40 -2.42 9.13
CA TRP A 90 8.46 -3.44 8.08
C TRP A 90 9.85 -3.50 7.43
N PHE A 91 10.42 -2.35 7.03
CA PHE A 91 11.77 -2.28 6.50
C PHE A 91 12.81 -2.82 7.49
N GLU A 92 12.74 -2.43 8.76
CA GLU A 92 13.65 -2.90 9.81
C GLU A 92 13.55 -4.42 10.04
N SER A 93 12.35 -4.99 9.96
CA SER A 93 12.10 -6.40 10.28
C SER A 93 12.35 -7.37 9.13
N LYS A 94 11.97 -6.98 7.91
CA LYS A 94 12.02 -7.85 6.73
C LYS A 94 13.25 -7.61 5.87
N ALA A 95 14.04 -6.59 6.18
CA ALA A 95 15.09 -6.20 5.27
C ALA A 95 16.30 -5.56 5.94
N LYS A 96 17.48 -6.07 5.58
CA LYS A 96 18.75 -5.32 5.66
C LYS A 96 18.76 -4.18 4.63
N ILE A 97 17.62 -3.51 4.42
CA ILE A 97 17.45 -2.37 3.53
C ILE A 97 17.84 -1.16 4.35
N ASP A 98 19.10 -0.75 4.20
CA ASP A 98 19.57 0.51 4.75
C ASP A 98 18.91 1.66 3.99
N SER A 99 18.57 2.74 4.70
CA SER A 99 18.25 4.06 4.16
C SER A 99 19.27 4.58 3.12
N LYS A 100 20.51 4.06 3.16
CA LYS A 100 21.60 4.33 2.21
C LYS A 100 21.59 3.47 0.95
N ASP A 101 20.65 2.53 0.83
CA ASP A 101 20.51 1.70 -0.37
C ASP A 101 20.08 2.57 -1.57
N LEU A 102 20.96 2.67 -2.56
CA LEU A 102 20.75 3.46 -3.78
C LEU A 102 19.56 2.93 -4.61
N CYS A 103 19.18 1.67 -4.44
CA CYS A 103 18.00 1.04 -5.07
C CYS A 103 16.71 1.27 -4.26
N ARG A 104 16.67 2.27 -3.36
CA ARG A 104 15.46 2.55 -2.57
C ARG A 104 14.23 2.83 -3.43
N HIS A 105 14.40 3.45 -4.61
CA HIS A 105 13.30 3.80 -5.51
C HIS A 105 12.68 2.56 -6.20
N ASP A 106 13.46 1.51 -6.44
CA ASP A 106 13.00 0.29 -7.11
C ASP A 106 12.02 -0.53 -6.25
N LYS A 107 11.99 -0.28 -4.94
CA LYS A 107 11.12 -0.95 -3.97
C LYS A 107 9.68 -0.43 -3.97
N TRP A 108 9.42 0.66 -4.70
CA TRP A 108 8.16 1.40 -4.68
C TRP A 108 7.18 0.91 -5.73
N LEU A 109 7.66 0.11 -6.69
CA LEU A 109 6.88 -0.34 -7.84
C LEU A 109 5.77 -1.35 -7.51
N PHE A 110 5.64 -1.76 -6.24
CA PHE A 110 4.78 -2.88 -5.81
C PHE A 110 3.82 -2.52 -4.66
N VAL A 111 3.62 -1.24 -4.37
CA VAL A 111 2.64 -0.76 -3.37
C VAL A 111 1.34 -0.34 -4.06
#